data_AF-A0A0K8VTZ8-F1
#
_entry.id   AF-A0A0K8VTZ8-F1
#
_cell.length_a   1.000
_cell.length_b   1.000
_cell.length_c   1.000
_cell.angle_alpha   90.00
_cell.angle_beta   90.00
_cell.angle_gamma   90.00
#
_symmetry.space_group_name_H-M   'P 1'
#
loop_
_entity.id
_entity.type
_entity.pdbx_description
1 polymer ?
#
loop_
_entity_poly.entity_id
_entity_poly.type
_entity_poly.pdbx_seq_one_letter_code
_entity_poly.pdbx_strand_id
1 'polypeptide(L)'
;MGLPPFNVSGSPFSVVPIHNYPELMKKTCELINSEWPRSETARMRSLEASCDTLPCSLVLTTDGMNRVIAHCKLSQIPSKKMACFIESVVVDKSCRGQGFGKLIMKFAEDYCRIVLDLKAIYLSTIDQDGFYERIGYEYCAPISMYGPRHCELPSLENAKKKYMKKVL
;
A
#
# COMPACT_ATOMS: atom_id res chain seq x y z
N MET A 1 -15.36 9.20 -12.49
CA MET A 1 -15.09 10.47 -11.77
C MET A 1 -14.07 10.13 -10.72
N GLY A 2 -12.81 10.51 -10.92
CA GLY A 2 -11.76 10.26 -9.94
C GLY A 2 -12.07 10.97 -8.62
N LEU A 3 -11.80 10.31 -7.51
CA LEU A 3 -11.98 10.91 -6.18
C LEU A 3 -11.05 12.12 -6.04
N PRO A 4 -11.53 13.24 -5.48
CA PRO A 4 -10.66 14.37 -5.20
C PRO A 4 -9.55 13.93 -4.24
N PRO A 5 -8.34 14.50 -4.35
CA PRO A 5 -7.27 14.26 -3.40
C PRO A 5 -7.80 14.48 -1.98
N PHE A 6 -7.66 13.48 -1.12
CA PHE A 6 -8.08 13.65 0.26
C PHE A 6 -7.03 14.50 0.96
N ASN A 7 -7.37 15.76 1.13
CA ASN A 7 -6.52 16.72 1.81
C ASN A 7 -6.77 16.65 3.31
N VAL A 8 -5.70 16.56 4.10
CA VAL A 8 -5.81 16.80 5.54
C VAL A 8 -6.08 18.29 5.69
N SER A 9 -7.26 18.67 6.18
CA SER A 9 -7.71 20.08 6.23
C SER A 9 -6.63 21.01 6.79
N GLY A 10 -6.15 21.96 5.97
CA GLY A 10 -5.12 22.92 6.35
C GLY A 10 -3.67 22.41 6.29
N SER A 11 -3.43 21.21 5.77
CA SER A 11 -2.10 20.64 5.58
C SER A 11 -1.74 20.57 4.08
N PRO A 12 -0.45 20.68 3.72
CA PRO A 12 -0.01 20.59 2.32
C PRO A 12 0.11 19.15 1.82
N PHE A 13 -0.50 18.17 2.51
CA PHE A 13 -0.36 16.74 2.23
C PHE A 13 -1.67 16.15 1.73
N SER A 14 -1.57 15.40 0.62
CA SER A 14 -2.70 14.68 0.05
C SER A 14 -2.33 13.24 -0.25
N VAL A 15 -3.29 12.33 -0.06
CA VAL A 15 -3.17 10.94 -0.54
C VAL A 15 -4.01 10.78 -1.80
N VAL A 16 -3.40 10.25 -2.85
CA VAL A 16 -4.02 10.13 -4.16
C VAL A 16 -3.80 8.75 -4.79
N PRO A 17 -4.76 8.26 -5.59
CA PRO A 17 -4.56 7.06 -6.39
C PRO A 17 -3.65 7.34 -7.59
N ILE A 18 -2.59 6.54 -7.77
CA ILE A 18 -1.53 6.82 -8.74
C ILE A 18 -2.01 6.85 -10.20
N HIS A 19 -3.08 6.13 -10.54
CA HIS A 19 -3.60 6.07 -11.91
C HIS A 19 -4.25 7.38 -12.37
N ASN A 20 -4.56 8.29 -11.45
CA ASN A 20 -5.01 9.65 -11.78
C ASN A 20 -3.85 10.67 -11.86
N TYR A 21 -2.63 10.26 -11.52
CA TYR A 21 -1.45 11.13 -11.40
C TYR A 21 -0.19 10.47 -12.00
N PRO A 22 -0.18 10.22 -13.33
CA PRO A 22 0.91 9.53 -14.00
C PRO A 22 2.28 10.22 -13.82
N GLU A 23 2.30 11.54 -13.61
CA GLU A 23 3.50 12.34 -13.33
C GLU A 23 4.23 11.92 -12.04
N LEU A 24 3.52 11.27 -11.10
CA LEU A 24 4.09 10.75 -9.86
C LEU A 24 4.66 9.33 -10.01
N MET A 25 4.39 8.61 -11.10
CA MET A 25 4.76 7.20 -11.23
C MET A 25 6.27 6.97 -11.16
N LYS A 26 7.06 7.80 -11.85
CA LYS A 26 8.52 7.65 -11.84
C LYS A 26 9.12 7.85 -10.44
N LYS A 27 8.69 8.90 -9.74
CA LYS A 27 9.09 9.18 -8.35
C LYS A 27 8.64 8.09 -7.39
N THR A 28 7.49 7.48 -7.66
CA THR A 28 6.99 6.33 -6.89
C THR A 28 7.87 5.09 -7.13
N CYS A 29 8.31 4.85 -8.36
CA CYS A 29 9.27 3.78 -8.67
C CYS A 29 10.60 3.98 -7.93
N GLU A 30 11.13 5.20 -7.94
CA GLU A 30 12.34 5.57 -7.21
C GLU A 30 12.20 5.32 -5.71
N LEU A 31 11.08 5.77 -5.11
CA LEU A 31 10.79 5.54 -3.69
C LEU A 31 10.77 4.04 -3.34
N ILE A 32 10.02 3.23 -4.07
CA ILE A 32 9.91 1.78 -3.78
C ILE A 32 11.28 1.09 -3.99
N ASN A 33 12.01 1.46 -5.04
CA ASN A 33 13.32 0.88 -5.33
C ASN A 33 14.40 1.29 -4.31
N SER A 34 14.23 2.41 -3.62
CA SER A 34 15.13 2.81 -2.52
C SER A 34 15.09 1.86 -1.31
N GLU A 35 13.99 1.10 -1.17
CA GLU A 35 13.82 0.08 -0.12
C GLU A 35 14.02 -1.34 -0.67
N TRP A 36 13.44 -1.64 -1.83
CA TRP A 36 13.51 -2.96 -2.45
C TRP A 36 13.95 -2.84 -3.92
N PRO A 37 15.26 -2.90 -4.24
CA PRO A 37 15.74 -2.69 -5.60
C PRO A 37 15.17 -3.71 -6.61
N ARG A 38 14.53 -3.20 -7.67
CA ARG A 38 14.07 -3.93 -8.86
C ARG A 38 14.21 -3.04 -10.10
N SER A 39 13.99 -3.59 -11.29
CA SER A 39 13.96 -2.77 -12.51
C SER A 39 12.81 -1.76 -12.47
N GLU A 40 13.04 -0.55 -12.99
CA GLU A 40 12.01 0.48 -13.12
C GLU A 40 10.80 -0.03 -13.90
N THR A 41 11.02 -0.77 -15.00
CA THR A 41 9.95 -1.42 -15.78
C THR A 41 9.07 -2.34 -14.94
N ALA A 42 9.64 -3.10 -13.99
CA ALA A 42 8.85 -3.96 -13.12
C ALA A 42 8.00 -3.14 -12.13
N ARG A 43 8.53 -2.00 -11.65
CA ARG A 43 7.78 -1.08 -10.79
C ARG A 43 6.65 -0.39 -11.56
N MET A 44 6.94 0.14 -12.74
CA MET A 44 5.96 0.78 -13.62
C MET A 44 4.80 -0.15 -13.93
N ARG A 45 5.06 -1.41 -14.34
CA ARG A 45 4.00 -2.40 -14.57
C ARG A 45 3.08 -2.60 -13.37
N SER A 46 3.60 -2.55 -12.15
CA SER A 46 2.77 -2.66 -10.95
C SER A 46 1.95 -1.39 -10.67
N LEU A 47 2.45 -0.21 -11.02
CA LEU A 47 1.74 1.06 -10.84
C LEU A 47 0.68 1.26 -11.94
N GLU A 48 0.99 0.88 -13.17
CA GLU A 48 0.08 0.92 -14.33
C GLU A 48 -1.14 0.00 -14.16
N ALA A 49 -1.01 -1.07 -13.36
CA ALA A 49 -2.14 -1.94 -13.02
C ALA A 49 -3.15 -1.29 -12.05
N SER A 50 -2.82 -0.13 -11.46
CA SER A 50 -3.69 0.58 -10.52
C SER A 50 -5.00 1.02 -11.19
N CYS A 51 -6.14 0.81 -10.53
CA CYS A 51 -7.45 1.23 -11.02
C CYS A 51 -8.38 1.64 -9.86
N ASP A 52 -9.61 2.08 -10.17
CA ASP A 52 -10.61 2.53 -9.17
C ASP A 52 -11.13 1.40 -8.24
N THR A 53 -10.73 0.15 -8.47
CA THR A 53 -11.09 -1.00 -7.62
C THR A 53 -9.84 -1.65 -7.02
N LEU A 54 -9.48 -2.86 -7.45
CA LEU A 54 -8.26 -3.55 -7.05
C LEU A 54 -7.58 -4.18 -8.28
N PRO A 55 -6.24 -4.04 -8.42
CA PRO A 55 -5.34 -3.40 -7.47
C PRO A 55 -5.40 -1.86 -7.55
N CYS A 56 -5.14 -1.19 -6.43
CA CYS A 56 -5.08 0.29 -6.36
C CYS A 56 -3.82 0.70 -5.59
N SER A 57 -2.95 1.48 -6.22
CA SER A 57 -1.76 2.05 -5.59
C SER A 57 -2.03 3.48 -5.15
N LEU A 58 -1.86 3.75 -3.86
CA LEU A 58 -2.05 5.05 -3.24
C LEU A 58 -0.68 5.67 -2.94
N VAL A 59 -0.57 6.97 -3.16
CA VAL A 59 0.64 7.74 -2.87
C VAL A 59 0.32 8.96 -2.03
N LEU A 60 1.13 9.21 -1.01
CA LEU A 60 1.13 10.44 -0.26
C LEU A 60 2.06 11.44 -0.95
N THR A 61 1.53 12.59 -1.32
CA THR A 61 2.23 13.67 -2.00
C THR A 61 1.97 15.01 -1.31
N THR A 62 2.65 16.06 -1.77
CA THR A 62 2.44 17.43 -1.31
C THR A 62 1.66 18.25 -2.32
N ASP A 63 1.20 19.43 -1.90
CA ASP A 63 0.72 20.47 -2.80
C ASP A 63 1.72 20.70 -3.94
N GLY A 64 1.21 20.72 -5.17
CA GLY A 64 2.01 20.82 -6.39
C GLY A 64 2.56 19.50 -6.94
N MET A 65 2.28 18.35 -6.31
CA MET A 65 2.56 17.01 -6.85
C MET A 65 4.02 16.80 -7.28
N ASN A 66 4.94 17.47 -6.59
CA ASN A 66 6.35 17.48 -6.93
C ASN A 66 7.16 16.41 -6.20
N ARG A 67 6.58 15.72 -5.22
CA ARG A 67 7.28 14.73 -4.38
C ARG A 67 6.34 13.60 -3.98
N VAL A 68 6.89 12.39 -3.87
CA VAL A 68 6.20 11.24 -3.26
C VAL A 68 6.84 10.98 -1.89
N ILE A 69 6.04 11.04 -0.83
CA ILE A 69 6.47 10.85 0.57
C ILE A 69 6.27 9.40 0.99
N ALA A 70 5.16 8.80 0.59
CA ALA A 70 4.84 7.42 0.94
C ALA A 70 4.03 6.76 -0.18
N HIS A 71 4.08 5.43 -0.21
CA HIS A 71 3.32 4.59 -1.14
C HIS A 71 2.77 3.37 -0.39
N CYS A 72 1.59 2.91 -0.79
CA CYS A 72 1.09 1.57 -0.50
C CYS A 72 0.24 1.06 -1.66
N LYS A 73 0.20 -0.26 -1.85
CA LYS A 73 -0.64 -0.89 -2.87
C LYS A 73 -1.66 -1.81 -2.23
N LEU A 74 -2.91 -1.68 -2.64
CA LEU A 74 -4.03 -2.53 -2.29
C LEU A 74 -4.21 -3.57 -3.39
N SER A 75 -4.21 -4.85 -3.02
CA SER A 75 -4.33 -5.99 -3.93
C SER A 75 -5.51 -6.87 -3.54
N GLN A 76 -6.12 -7.52 -4.52
CA GLN A 76 -7.24 -8.44 -4.29
C GLN A 76 -6.76 -9.72 -3.60
N ILE A 77 -7.62 -10.29 -2.76
CA ILE A 77 -7.45 -11.65 -2.22
C ILE A 77 -8.49 -12.56 -2.87
N PRO A 78 -8.11 -13.48 -3.79
CA PRO A 78 -9.08 -14.31 -4.53
C PRO A 78 -10.02 -15.11 -3.63
N SER A 79 -9.55 -15.56 -2.47
CA SER A 79 -10.34 -16.33 -1.50
C SER A 79 -11.17 -15.48 -0.52
N LYS A 80 -11.03 -14.14 -0.54
CA LYS A 80 -11.73 -13.23 0.39
C LYS A 80 -12.20 -11.96 -0.32
N LYS A 81 -13.39 -11.98 -0.92
CA LYS A 81 -13.96 -10.86 -1.69
C LYS A 81 -14.18 -9.57 -0.88
N MET A 82 -14.39 -9.68 0.42
CA MET A 82 -14.65 -8.53 1.33
C MET A 82 -13.38 -8.06 2.04
N ALA A 83 -12.20 -8.40 1.52
CA ALA A 83 -10.92 -7.99 2.06
C ALA A 83 -9.91 -7.71 0.95
N CYS A 84 -8.90 -6.91 1.27
CA CYS A 84 -7.73 -6.73 0.41
C CYS A 84 -6.45 -7.06 1.17
N PHE A 85 -5.36 -7.19 0.42
CA PHE A 85 -4.02 -7.29 0.94
C PHE A 85 -3.28 -5.99 0.65
N ILE A 86 -2.66 -5.38 1.66
CA ILE A 86 -1.82 -4.21 1.47
C ILE A 86 -0.35 -4.62 1.38
N GLU A 87 0.31 -4.17 0.32
CA GLU A 87 1.68 -4.52 -0.04
C GLU A 87 2.49 -3.28 -0.38
N SER A 88 3.83 -3.42 -0.40
CA SER A 88 4.77 -2.35 -0.78
C SER A 88 4.54 -1.03 -0.02
N VAL A 89 4.22 -1.12 1.28
CA VAL A 89 4.08 0.04 2.17
C VAL A 89 5.46 0.61 2.46
N VAL A 90 5.72 1.83 2.00
CA VAL A 90 7.03 2.48 2.16
C VAL A 90 6.85 3.98 2.40
N VAL A 91 7.70 4.52 3.27
CA VAL A 91 7.86 5.96 3.50
C VAL A 91 9.28 6.34 3.13
N ASP A 92 9.43 7.48 2.46
CA ASP A 92 10.71 8.09 2.13
C ASP A 92 11.61 8.15 3.37
N LYS A 93 12.86 7.72 3.24
CA LYS A 93 13.78 7.56 4.38
C LYS A 93 13.96 8.85 5.17
N SER A 94 14.00 10.01 4.50
CA SER A 94 14.15 11.31 5.16
C SER A 94 12.89 11.76 5.92
N CYS A 95 11.74 11.14 5.63
CA CYS A 95 10.43 11.45 6.22
C CYS A 95 9.98 10.41 7.27
N ARG A 96 10.79 9.38 7.56
CA ARG A 96 10.46 8.38 8.58
C ARG A 96 10.43 9.00 9.99
N GLY A 97 9.62 8.42 10.87
CA GLY A 97 9.44 8.91 12.24
C GLY A 97 8.52 10.13 12.38
N GLN A 98 8.05 10.72 11.27
CA GLN A 98 7.23 11.94 11.28
C GLN A 98 5.72 11.69 11.18
N GLY A 99 5.28 10.42 11.31
CA GLY A 99 3.87 10.05 11.29
C GLY A 99 3.27 9.73 9.92
N PHE A 100 3.98 9.95 8.81
CA PHE A 100 3.46 9.70 7.45
C PHE A 100 3.07 8.24 7.18
N GLY A 101 3.75 7.28 7.81
CA GLY A 101 3.34 5.87 7.74
C GLY A 101 1.97 5.64 8.36
N LYS A 102 1.67 6.27 9.50
CA LYS A 102 0.33 6.20 10.12
C LYS A 102 -0.71 6.89 9.24
N LEU A 103 -0.34 8.02 8.63
CA LEU A 103 -1.22 8.80 7.77
C LEU A 103 -1.67 8.02 6.53
N ILE A 104 -0.72 7.44 5.77
CA ILE A 104 -1.07 6.68 4.57
C ILE A 104 -1.85 5.40 4.90
N MET A 105 -1.51 4.71 6.00
CA MET A 105 -2.24 3.52 6.43
C MET A 105 -3.68 3.85 6.83
N LYS A 106 -3.88 4.90 7.65
CA LYS A 106 -5.23 5.35 8.01
C LYS A 106 -6.05 5.71 6.76
N PHE A 107 -5.44 6.41 5.80
CA PHE A 107 -6.13 6.74 4.57
C PHE A 107 -6.49 5.50 3.75
N ALA A 108 -5.58 4.53 3.64
CA ALA A 108 -5.85 3.27 2.97
C ALA A 108 -6.99 2.49 3.66
N GLU A 109 -7.03 2.46 4.99
CA GLU A 109 -8.11 1.86 5.78
C GLU A 109 -9.46 2.52 5.49
N ASP A 110 -9.53 3.85 5.55
CA ASP A 110 -10.75 4.62 5.26
C ASP A 110 -11.19 4.46 3.79
N TYR A 111 -10.24 4.45 2.85
CA TYR A 111 -10.50 4.20 1.43
C TYR A 111 -11.10 2.80 1.22
N CYS A 112 -10.49 1.76 1.82
CA CYS A 112 -11.02 0.41 1.75
C CYS A 112 -12.43 0.30 2.32
N ARG A 113 -12.71 0.96 3.46
CA ARG A 113 -14.01 0.89 4.14
C ARG A 113 -15.10 1.67 3.43
N ILE A 114 -14.82 2.91 3.03
CA ILE A 114 -15.82 3.86 2.53
C ILE A 114 -16.01 3.72 1.02
N VAL A 115 -14.91 3.56 0.26
CA VAL A 115 -14.94 3.56 -1.20
C VAL A 115 -15.09 2.15 -1.75
N LEU A 116 -14.30 1.19 -1.25
CA LEU A 116 -14.29 -0.18 -1.76
C LEU A 116 -15.26 -1.12 -1.02
N ASP A 117 -15.94 -0.65 0.03
CA ASP A 117 -16.82 -1.42 0.92
C ASP A 117 -16.21 -2.75 1.43
N LEU A 118 -14.91 -2.72 1.74
CA LEU A 118 -14.20 -3.86 2.32
C LEU A 118 -14.35 -3.88 3.85
N LYS A 119 -14.28 -5.08 4.43
CA LYS A 119 -14.45 -5.30 5.87
C LYS A 119 -13.13 -5.60 6.59
N ALA A 120 -12.06 -5.90 5.86
CA ALA A 120 -10.77 -6.20 6.46
C ALA A 120 -9.60 -5.93 5.51
N ILE A 121 -8.45 -5.59 6.11
CA ILE A 121 -7.15 -5.49 5.43
C ILE A 121 -6.21 -6.54 6.00
N TYR A 122 -5.47 -7.21 5.14
CA TYR A 122 -4.40 -8.13 5.49
C TYR A 122 -3.06 -7.57 5.02
N LEU A 123 -1.98 -7.93 5.71
CA LEU A 123 -0.62 -7.65 5.29
C LEU A 123 0.32 -8.74 5.76
N SER A 124 1.53 -8.71 5.22
CA SER A 124 2.66 -9.44 5.77
C SER A 124 3.85 -8.52 5.96
N THR A 125 4.62 -8.76 7.01
CA THR A 125 5.86 -8.04 7.29
C THR A 125 6.90 -9.01 7.84
N ILE A 126 8.18 -8.67 7.72
CA ILE A 126 9.28 -9.47 8.30
C ILE A 126 9.67 -8.89 9.66
N ASP A 127 9.80 -7.56 9.76
CA ASP A 127 10.44 -6.85 10.86
C ASP A 127 9.73 -5.55 11.29
N GLN A 128 8.61 -5.18 10.65
CA GLN A 128 7.85 -3.96 10.97
C GLN A 128 6.52 -4.24 11.68
N ASP A 129 6.35 -5.44 12.25
CA ASP A 129 5.14 -5.85 12.97
C ASP A 129 4.78 -4.91 14.12
N GLY A 130 5.75 -4.46 14.91
CA GLY A 130 5.50 -3.51 15.99
C GLY A 130 4.99 -2.13 15.53
N PHE A 131 5.17 -1.73 14.27
CA PHE A 131 4.50 -0.56 13.71
C PHE A 131 3.01 -0.85 13.49
N TYR A 132 2.69 -1.98 12.87
CA TYR A 132 1.32 -2.38 12.55
C TYR A 132 0.48 -2.68 13.81
N GLU A 133 1.07 -3.32 14.82
CA GLU A 133 0.42 -3.53 16.13
C GLU A 133 -0.01 -2.19 16.76
N ARG A 134 0.88 -1.18 16.75
CA ARG A 134 0.58 0.15 17.29
C ARG A 134 -0.54 0.90 16.57
N ILE A 135 -0.86 0.53 15.34
CA ILE A 135 -2.00 1.10 14.59
C ILE A 135 -3.20 0.14 14.51
N GLY A 136 -3.22 -0.91 15.34
CA GLY A 136 -4.38 -1.77 15.57
C GLY A 136 -4.48 -2.98 14.63
N TYR A 137 -3.39 -3.40 14.00
CA TYR A 137 -3.34 -4.70 13.33
C TYR A 137 -3.01 -5.81 14.34
N GLU A 138 -3.60 -6.97 14.12
CA GLU A 138 -3.41 -8.17 14.95
C GLU A 138 -2.78 -9.29 14.12
N TYR A 139 -1.99 -10.16 14.75
CA TYR A 139 -1.46 -11.34 14.09
C TYR A 139 -2.55 -12.28 13.58
N CYS A 140 -2.33 -12.91 12.44
CA CYS A 140 -3.22 -13.91 11.89
C CYS A 140 -2.47 -15.04 11.17
N ALA A 141 -3.20 -16.10 10.82
CA ALA A 141 -2.66 -17.16 9.98
C ALA A 141 -2.24 -16.62 8.59
N PRO A 142 -1.22 -17.23 7.95
CA PRO A 142 -0.81 -16.87 6.59
C PRO A 142 -1.95 -16.89 5.59
N ILE A 143 -1.94 -15.91 4.67
CA ILE A 143 -2.91 -15.82 3.58
C ILE A 143 -2.19 -15.71 2.22
N SER A 144 -2.73 -16.40 1.23
CA SER A 144 -2.27 -16.30 -0.16
C SER A 144 -3.07 -15.22 -0.88
N MET A 145 -2.36 -14.28 -1.52
CA MET A 145 -2.94 -13.34 -2.49
C MET A 145 -3.20 -13.99 -3.85
N TYR A 146 -2.75 -15.23 -4.04
CA TYR A 146 -2.80 -15.93 -5.31
C TYR A 146 -3.78 -17.10 -5.25
N GLY A 147 -4.31 -17.45 -6.43
CA GLY A 147 -5.18 -18.61 -6.58
C GLY A 147 -4.46 -19.95 -6.33
N PRO A 148 -5.21 -21.06 -6.24
CA PRO A 148 -4.64 -22.38 -5.92
C PRO A 148 -3.68 -22.92 -6.99
N ARG A 149 -3.73 -22.38 -8.21
CA ARG A 149 -2.82 -22.71 -9.32
C ARG A 149 -1.66 -21.72 -9.40
N HIS A 150 -1.02 -21.49 -8.27
CA HIS A 150 0.09 -20.56 -8.18
C HIS A 150 1.33 -21.27 -7.65
N CYS A 151 2.42 -21.18 -8.39
CA CYS A 151 3.72 -21.72 -8.03
C CYS A 151 4.73 -20.59 -8.10
N GLU A 152 5.31 -20.24 -6.96
CA GLU A 152 6.38 -19.25 -6.85
C GLU A 152 7.70 -19.96 -6.56
N LEU A 153 8.81 -19.36 -6.99
CA LEU A 153 10.12 -19.82 -6.59
C LEU A 153 10.23 -19.78 -5.06
N PRO A 154 10.70 -20.87 -4.42
CA PRO A 154 10.83 -20.90 -2.98
C PRO A 154 11.84 -19.84 -2.53
N SER A 155 11.47 -19.06 -1.52
CA SER A 155 12.31 -18.05 -0.91
C SER A 155 12.28 -18.21 0.60
N LEU A 156 13.46 -18.26 1.23
CA LEU A 156 13.58 -18.31 2.69
C LEU A 156 12.96 -17.09 3.36
N GLU A 157 12.90 -15.95 2.65
CA GLU A 157 12.24 -14.74 3.13
C GLU A 157 10.73 -14.92 3.30
N ASN A 158 10.09 -15.80 2.51
CA ASN A 158 8.66 -16.08 2.67
C ASN A 158 8.35 -16.78 3.99
N ALA A 159 9.26 -17.61 4.50
CA ALA A 159 9.09 -18.31 5.78
C ALA A 159 9.20 -17.37 6.99
N LYS A 160 9.81 -16.19 6.83
CA LYS A 160 9.97 -15.18 7.90
C LYS A 160 8.78 -14.23 8.01
N LYS A 161 7.85 -14.26 7.05
CA LYS A 161 6.72 -13.33 7.01
C LYS A 161 5.75 -13.60 8.16
N LYS A 162 5.55 -12.59 8.98
CA LYS A 162 4.45 -12.49 9.95
C LYS A 162 3.24 -11.88 9.25
N TYR A 163 2.10 -12.55 9.34
CA TYR A 163 0.85 -12.08 8.75
C TYR A 163 0.02 -11.38 9.80
N MET A 164 -0.59 -10.28 9.40
CA MET A 164 -1.43 -9.46 10.27
C MET A 164 -2.69 -9.03 9.53
N LYS A 165 -3.74 -8.74 10.28
CA LYS A 165 -5.01 -8.25 9.76
C LYS A 165 -5.58 -7.14 10.64
N LYS A 166 -6.46 -6.32 10.06
CA LYS A 166 -7.29 -5.37 10.78
C LYS A 166 -8.70 -5.42 10.21
N VAL A 167 -9.69 -5.49 11.10
CA VAL A 167 -11.10 -5.32 10.75
C VAL A 167 -11.36 -3.81 10.65
N LEU A 168 -12.00 -3.39 9.56
CA LEU A 168 -12.23 -1.98 9.23
C LEU A 168 -13.52 -1.43 9.86
#